data_AF-A0A2V5VAD0-F1
#
_entry.id   AF-A0A2V5VAD0-F1
#
_cell.length_a   1.000
_cell.length_b   1.000
_cell.length_c   1.000
_cell.angle_alpha   90.00
_cell.angle_beta   90.00
_cell.angle_gamma   90.00
#
_symmetry.space_group_name_H-M   'P 1'
#
loop_
_entity.id
_entity.type
_entity.pdbx_description
1 polymer ?
#
loop_
_entity_poly.entity_id
_entity_poly.type
_entity_poly.pdbx_seq_one_letter_code
_entity_poly.pdbx_strand_id
1 'polypeptide(L)'
;MWTDGQAASAVRPRTVRGRERTIIEIRPHRWGWTVFEASGVEPVFLDQEQANDYATCRACFRSGEIRVLDSNGQIERIIAFSEAD
;
A
#
# COMPACT_ATOMS: atom_id res chain seq x y z
N MET A 1 10.17 24.25 25.98
CA MET A 1 10.07 24.44 24.52
C MET A 1 9.41 23.20 23.96
N TRP A 2 8.09 23.26 23.72
CA TRP A 2 7.31 22.15 23.19
C TRP A 2 7.00 22.54 21.74
N THR A 3 7.52 21.80 20.77
CA THR A 3 7.20 22.03 19.37
C THR A 3 6.08 21.09 18.97
N ASP A 4 4.98 21.71 18.58
CA ASP A 4 3.79 21.14 17.95
C ASP A 4 4.22 20.18 16.82
N GLY A 5 4.03 18.88 17.03
CA GLY A 5 4.30 17.83 16.05
C GLY A 5 3.12 17.72 15.10
N GLN A 6 3.10 18.61 14.11
CA GLN A 6 2.11 18.71 13.04
C GLN A 6 1.78 17.32 12.46
N ALA A 7 0.53 16.91 12.64
CA ALA A 7 0.00 15.62 12.20
C ALA A 7 0.24 15.43 10.69
N ALA A 8 0.91 14.32 10.34
CA ALA A 8 0.95 13.82 8.97
C ALA A 8 -0.49 13.56 8.53
N SER A 9 -0.99 14.40 7.63
CA SER A 9 -2.32 14.30 7.05
C SER A 9 -2.43 12.95 6.36
N ALA A 10 -3.17 12.01 6.97
CA ALA A 10 -3.54 10.76 6.37
C ALA A 10 -4.34 11.07 5.09
N VAL A 11 -3.66 10.97 3.94
CA VAL A 11 -4.31 10.95 2.63
C VAL A 11 -5.19 9.70 2.64
N ARG A 12 -6.47 9.89 2.96
CA ARG A 12 -7.47 8.83 2.83
C ARG A 12 -7.68 8.64 1.33
N PRO A 13 -7.38 7.47 0.75
CA PRO A 13 -7.67 7.25 -0.65
C PRO A 13 -9.17 7.43 -0.88
N ARG A 14 -9.51 8.41 -1.72
CA ARG A 14 -10.86 8.79 -2.08
C ARG A 14 -11.45 7.65 -2.92
N THR A 15 -12.47 6.97 -2.39
CA THR A 15 -13.21 5.94 -3.15
C THR A 15 -13.87 6.57 -4.36
N VAL A 16 -13.35 6.31 -5.56
CA VAL A 16 -14.04 6.59 -6.82
C VAL A 16 -15.00 5.44 -7.08
N ARG A 17 -16.31 5.70 -7.08
CA ARG A 17 -17.34 4.67 -7.35
C ARG A 17 -17.28 4.25 -8.82
N GLY A 18 -16.89 3.00 -9.07
CA GLY A 18 -16.95 2.34 -10.37
C GLY A 18 -16.07 1.08 -10.39
N ARG A 19 -16.67 -0.08 -10.09
CA ARG A 19 -16.02 -1.38 -9.74
C ARG A 19 -15.08 -1.25 -8.52
N GLU A 20 -15.30 -2.05 -7.48
CA GLU A 20 -14.41 -2.11 -6.32
C GLU A 20 -13.02 -2.60 -6.77
N ARG A 21 -12.11 -1.67 -7.04
CA ARG A 21 -10.71 -1.99 -7.34
C ARG A 21 -9.98 -2.19 -6.02
N THR A 22 -9.33 -3.33 -5.89
CA THR A 22 -8.47 -3.61 -4.74
C THR A 22 -7.23 -2.71 -4.82
N ILE A 23 -6.93 -1.97 -3.76
CA ILE A 23 -5.69 -1.21 -3.65
C ILE A 23 -4.86 -1.88 -2.57
N ILE A 24 -3.63 -2.26 -2.91
CA ILE A 24 -2.65 -2.80 -1.95
C ILE A 24 -1.49 -1.81 -1.91
N GLU A 25 -1.18 -1.26 -0.74
CA GLU A 25 -0.07 -0.31 -0.60
C GLU A 25 1.13 -0.99 0.03
N ILE A 26 2.30 -0.85 -0.58
CA ILE A 26 3.59 -1.25 -0.01
C ILE A 26 4.28 0.03 0.46
N ARG A 27 4.61 0.09 1.74
CA ARG A 27 5.09 1.31 2.39
C ARG A 27 6.34 1.04 3.19
N PRO A 28 7.30 1.98 3.23
CA PRO A 28 8.38 1.94 4.21
C PRO A 28 7.81 1.92 5.63
N HIS A 29 8.36 1.07 6.46
CA HIS A 29 8.02 0.93 7.87
C HIS A 29 9.31 1.07 8.70
N ARG A 30 9.20 1.52 9.96
CA ARG A 30 10.35 1.82 10.82
C ARG A 30 11.35 0.65 10.97
N TRP A 31 10.91 -0.58 10.71
CA TRP A 31 11.71 -1.81 10.80
C TRP A 31 11.70 -2.66 9.53
N GLY A 32 11.36 -2.08 8.37
CA GLY A 32 11.28 -2.80 7.10
C GLY A 32 10.20 -2.25 6.19
N TRP A 33 9.31 -3.12 5.72
CA TRP A 33 8.27 -2.81 4.74
C TRP A 33 6.92 -3.33 5.22
N THR A 34 5.87 -2.52 5.12
CA THR A 34 4.51 -2.94 5.46
C THR A 34 3.64 -3.02 4.22
N VAL A 35 2.73 -3.99 4.18
CA VAL A 35 1.72 -4.10 3.13
C VAL A 35 0.35 -3.78 3.70
N PHE A 36 -0.28 -2.70 3.27
CA PHE A 36 -1.63 -2.32 3.67
C PHE A 36 -2.65 -2.81 2.63
N GLU A 37 -3.44 -3.83 2.99
CA GLU A 37 -4.57 -4.30 2.16
C GLU A 37 -5.90 -3.73 2.66
N ALA A 38 -6.09 -3.73 3.98
CA ALA A 38 -7.28 -3.22 4.67
C ALA A 38 -6.93 -2.98 6.14
N SER A 39 -7.80 -2.29 6.88
CA SER A 39 -7.63 -2.11 8.32
C SER A 39 -7.48 -3.46 9.04
N GLY A 40 -6.37 -3.65 9.75
CA GLY A 40 -6.05 -4.90 10.44
C GLY A 40 -5.33 -5.95 9.60
N VAL A 41 -5.09 -5.70 8.31
CA VAL A 41 -4.26 -6.54 7.42
C VAL A 41 -3.04 -5.74 6.98
N GLU A 42 -2.06 -5.68 7.89
CA GLU A 42 -0.83 -4.87 7.77
C GLU A 42 0.44 -5.67 8.15
N PRO A 43 0.78 -6.76 7.45
CA PRO A 43 2.01 -7.50 7.72
C PRO A 43 3.26 -6.65 7.46
N VAL A 44 4.29 -6.88 8.26
CA VAL A 44 5.60 -6.24 8.15
C VAL A 44 6.66 -7.27 7.75
N PHE A 45 7.43 -6.94 6.72
CA PHE A 45 8.53 -7.73 6.16
C PHE A 45 9.86 -6.98 6.33
N LEU A 46 10.97 -7.72 6.35
CA LEU A 46 12.31 -7.12 6.53
C LEU A 46 12.81 -6.43 5.26
N ASP A 47 12.46 -6.96 4.10
CA ASP A 47 12.86 -6.45 2.79
C ASP A 47 11.66 -6.17 1.88
N GLN A 48 11.90 -5.33 0.87
CA GLN A 48 10.87 -4.87 -0.05
C GLN A 48 10.41 -5.98 -0.98
N GLU A 49 11.30 -6.93 -1.30
CA GLU A 49 11.04 -8.03 -2.21
C GLU A 49 9.98 -8.97 -1.63
N GLN A 50 10.12 -9.37 -0.36
CA GLN A 50 9.10 -10.15 0.37
C GLN A 50 7.75 -9.43 0.42
N ALA A 51 7.74 -8.10 0.62
CA ALA A 51 6.51 -7.31 0.60
C ALA A 51 5.85 -7.28 -0.78
N ASN A 52 6.65 -7.19 -1.86
CA ASN A 52 6.18 -7.29 -3.24
C ASN A 52 5.61 -8.69 -3.56
N ASP A 53 6.30 -9.74 -3.15
CA ASP A 53 5.85 -11.12 -3.36
C ASP A 53 4.51 -11.38 -2.66
N TYR A 54 4.38 -10.90 -1.42
CA TYR A 54 3.13 -10.96 -0.69
C TYR A 54 2.02 -10.20 -1.41
N ALA A 55 2.25 -8.93 -1.78
CA ALA A 55 1.24 -8.10 -2.46
C ALA A 55 0.80 -8.70 -3.80
N THR A 56 1.75 -9.26 -4.57
CA THR A 56 1.47 -9.94 -5.83
C THR A 56 0.63 -11.20 -5.62
N CYS A 57 0.95 -12.02 -4.61
CA CYS A 57 0.12 -13.16 -4.22
C CYS A 57 -1.30 -12.73 -3.80
N ARG A 58 -1.44 -11.60 -3.12
CA ARG A 58 -2.75 -11.04 -2.71
C ARG A 58 -3.54 -10.43 -3.86
N ALA A 59 -2.87 -10.02 -4.92
CA ALA A 59 -3.47 -9.49 -6.14
C ALA A 59 -4.07 -10.59 -7.04
N CYS A 60 -3.65 -11.85 -6.88
CA CYS A 60 -4.20 -12.99 -7.62
C CYS A 60 -5.73 -13.05 -7.49
N PHE A 61 -6.41 -13.33 -8.60
CA PHE A 61 -7.88 -13.45 -8.69
C PHE A 61 -8.66 -12.19 -8.30
N ARG A 62 -8.03 -11.01 -8.42
CA ARG A 62 -8.66 -9.72 -8.14
C ARG A 62 -8.35 -8.73 -9.25
N SER A 63 -9.02 -7.59 -9.24
CA SER A 63 -8.68 -6.45 -10.09
C SER A 63 -8.39 -5.21 -9.27
N GLY A 64 -7.32 -4.49 -9.63
CA GLY A 64 -6.77 -3.48 -8.74
C GLY A 64 -5.39 -2.95 -9.11
N GLU A 65 -4.76 -2.34 -8.11
CA GLU A 65 -3.44 -1.71 -8.18
C GLU A 65 -2.63 -2.05 -6.94
N ILE A 66 -1.37 -2.45 -7.12
CA ILE A 66 -0.36 -2.39 -6.07
C ILE A 66 0.34 -1.03 -6.20
N ARG A 67 0.41 -0.28 -5.10
CA ARG A 67 1.05 1.04 -5.02
C ARG A 67 2.26 0.95 -4.10
N VAL A 68 3.45 1.20 -4.64
CA VAL A 68 4.67 1.30 -3.84
C VAL A 68 4.89 2.77 -3.50
N LEU A 69 4.98 3.07 -2.22
CA LEU A 69 5.16 4.43 -1.71
C LEU A 69 6.62 4.67 -1.30
N ASP A 70 7.08 5.91 -1.42
CA ASP A 70 8.35 6.38 -0.86
C ASP A 70 8.23 6.63 0.66
N SER A 71 9.33 7.06 1.28
CA SER A 71 9.37 7.44 2.69
C SER A 71 8.54 8.67 3.04
N ASN A 72 8.18 9.50 2.06
CA ASN A 72 7.30 10.66 2.20
C ASN A 72 5.81 10.30 2.01
N GLY A 73 5.51 9.02 1.72
CA GLY A 73 4.16 8.54 1.43
C GLY A 73 3.65 8.89 0.03
N GLN A 74 4.52 9.28 -0.89
CA GLN A 74 4.19 9.51 -2.29
C GLN A 74 4.29 8.23 -3.10
N ILE A 75 3.46 8.07 -4.13
CA ILE A 75 3.49 6.88 -4.98
C ILE A 75 4.71 6.95 -5.91
N GLU A 76 5.64 6.02 -5.76
CA GLU A 76 6.79 5.86 -6.66
C GLU A 76 6.47 4.94 -7.84
N ARG A 77 5.61 3.94 -7.61
CA ARG A 77 5.31 2.91 -8.61
C ARG A 77 3.89 2.40 -8.45
N ILE A 78 3.23 2.16 -9.59
CA ILE A 78 1.92 1.51 -9.67
C ILE A 78 2.06 0.25 -10.54
N ILE A 79 1.56 -0.86 -10.03
CA ILE A 79 1.47 -2.13 -10.75
C ILE A 79 -0.02 -2.48 -10.84
N ALA A 80 -0.61 -2.32 -12.02
CA ALA A 80 -2.00 -2.71 -12.25
C ALA A 80 -2.12 -4.24 -12.33
N PHE A 81 -3.21 -4.78 -11.80
CA PHE A 81 -3.53 -6.20 -11.89
C PHE A 81 -5.03 -6.39 -12.15
N SER A 82 -5.38 -7.48 -12.82
CA SER A 82 -6.75 -7.94 -13.02
C SER A 82 -6.80 -9.45 -12.97
N GLU A 83 -7.99 -10.02 -12.71
CA GLU A 83 -8.24 -11.41 -13.10
C GLU A 83 -7.88 -11.49 -14.58
N ALA A 84 -7.14 -12.53 -14.94
CA ALA A 84 -6.52 -12.68 -16.25
C ALA A 84 -7.48 -12.22 -17.37
N ASP A 85 -6.94 -11.45 -18.32
CA ASP A 85 -7.46 -11.50 -19.69
C ASP A 85 -7.53 -12.96 -20.16
#